data_AF-A0A0W8BV69-F1
#
_entry.id   AF-A0A0W8BV69-F1
#
_cell.length_a   1.000
_cell.length_b   1.000
_cell.length_c   1.000
_cell.angle_alpha   90.00
_cell.angle_beta   90.00
_cell.angle_gamma   90.00
#
_symmetry.space_group_name_H-M   'P 1'
#
loop_
_entity.id
_entity.type
_entity.pdbx_description
1 polymer ?
#
loop_
_entity_poly.entity_id
_entity_poly.type
_entity_poly.pdbx_seq_one_letter_code
_entity_poly.pdbx_strand_id
1 'polypeptide(L)'
;MAPEVVNQEAYDAYAADMWSLGIMLFIMLTGSPLTSNASRDNKPFAAFCELGVAKVIDSWGLSDRISVETVVLLDTLLSVNPAERPTSTELLELLEVAGDGINSRPAIV
;
A
#
# COMPACT_ATOMS: atom_id res chain seq x y z
N MET A 1 6.63 -9.17 -4.58
CA MET A 1 6.82 -10.02 -3.37
C MET A 1 7.23 -9.11 -2.21
N ALA A 2 6.94 -9.50 -0.97
CA ALA A 2 7.33 -8.73 0.22
C ALA A 2 8.85 -8.74 0.42
N PRO A 3 9.45 -7.72 1.08
CA PRO A 3 10.91 -7.59 1.22
C PRO A 3 11.57 -8.83 1.85
N GLU A 4 11.01 -9.36 2.93
CA GLU A 4 11.51 -10.53 3.65
C GLU A 4 11.49 -11.81 2.78
N VAL A 5 10.50 -11.91 1.87
CA VAL A 5 10.40 -13.03 0.93
C VAL A 5 11.46 -12.91 -0.17
N VAL A 6 11.71 -11.70 -0.67
CA VAL A 6 12.75 -11.43 -1.67
C VAL A 6 14.14 -11.72 -1.10
N ASN A 7 14.36 -11.39 0.18
CA ASN A 7 15.60 -11.66 0.88
C ASN A 7 15.79 -13.13 1.27
N GLN A 8 14.80 -14.01 0.99
CA GLN A 8 14.82 -15.42 1.35
C GLN A 8 14.94 -15.66 2.86
N GLU A 9 14.38 -14.75 3.65
CA GLU A 9 14.31 -14.88 5.10
C GLU A 9 13.17 -15.82 5.49
N ALA A 10 13.26 -16.43 6.67
CA ALA A 10 12.08 -17.07 7.25
C ALA A 10 11.03 -15.99 7.53
N TYR A 11 9.82 -16.17 7.01
CA TYR A 11 8.79 -15.13 7.04
C TYR A 11 7.44 -15.67 7.53
N ASP A 12 6.64 -14.76 8.08
CA ASP A 12 5.22 -14.99 8.32
C ASP A 12 4.46 -14.81 7.00
N ALA A 13 3.86 -15.90 6.51
CA ALA A 13 3.08 -15.88 5.28
C ALA A 13 1.91 -14.88 5.33
N TYR A 14 1.30 -14.72 6.49
CA TYR A 14 0.19 -13.81 6.68
C TYR A 14 0.62 -12.35 6.45
N ALA A 15 1.71 -11.92 7.12
CA ALA A 15 2.22 -10.57 6.94
C ALA A 15 2.67 -10.31 5.47
N ALA A 16 3.23 -11.32 4.79
CA ALA A 16 3.60 -11.23 3.38
C ALA A 16 2.38 -11.11 2.45
N ASP A 17 1.25 -11.72 2.79
CA ASP A 17 -0.01 -11.56 2.07
C ASP A 17 -0.56 -10.14 2.25
N MET A 18 -0.47 -9.54 3.45
CA MET A 18 -0.86 -8.15 3.70
C MET A 18 -0.07 -7.16 2.84
N TRP A 19 1.24 -7.37 2.69
CA TRP A 19 2.05 -6.61 1.74
C TRP A 19 1.53 -6.73 0.29
N SER A 20 1.20 -7.96 -0.11
CA SER A 20 0.72 -8.25 -1.46
C SER A 20 -0.62 -7.56 -1.74
N LEU A 21 -1.51 -7.46 -0.74
CA LEU A 21 -2.73 -6.65 -0.81
C LEU A 21 -2.41 -5.16 -1.02
N GLY A 22 -1.42 -4.61 -0.30
CA GLY A 22 -0.98 -3.23 -0.49
C GLY A 22 -0.48 -2.96 -1.92
N ILE A 23 0.34 -3.85 -2.48
CA ILE A 23 0.80 -3.76 -3.87
C ILE A 23 -0.37 -3.86 -4.85
N MET A 24 -1.30 -4.78 -4.64
CA MET A 24 -2.47 -4.95 -5.50
C MET A 24 -3.35 -3.71 -5.48
N LEU A 25 -3.63 -3.15 -4.30
CA LEU A 25 -4.40 -1.91 -4.14
C LEU A 25 -3.72 -0.75 -4.86
N PHE A 26 -2.41 -0.60 -4.69
CA PHE A 26 -1.65 0.43 -5.41
C PHE A 26 -1.77 0.29 -6.93
N ILE A 27 -1.68 -0.94 -7.46
CA ILE A 27 -1.85 -1.20 -8.90
C ILE A 27 -3.28 -0.84 -9.35
N MET A 28 -4.30 -1.20 -8.58
CA MET A 28 -5.69 -0.88 -8.92
C MET A 28 -5.94 0.64 -8.98
N LEU A 29 -5.30 1.41 -8.09
CA LEU A 29 -5.47 2.86 -8.03
C LEU A 29 -4.66 3.61 -9.10
N THR A 30 -3.49 3.10 -9.46
CA THR A 30 -2.54 3.82 -10.33
C THR A 30 -2.39 3.22 -11.73
N GLY A 31 -2.84 1.98 -11.93
CA GLY A 31 -2.64 1.20 -13.15
C GLY A 31 -1.22 0.67 -13.35
N SER A 32 -0.30 0.87 -12.39
CA SER A 32 1.12 0.52 -12.52
C SER A 32 1.67 -0.03 -11.20
N PRO A 33 2.61 -1.01 -11.23
CA PRO A 33 3.23 -1.51 -10.01
C PRO A 33 4.12 -0.45 -9.35
N LEU A 34 4.05 -0.35 -8.03
CA LEU A 34 4.95 0.49 -7.21
C LEU A 34 6.43 0.11 -7.42
N THR A 35 6.69 -1.20 -7.44
CA THR A 35 8.00 -1.76 -7.75
C THR A 35 7.84 -3.12 -8.43
N SER A 36 8.79 -3.49 -9.29
CA SER A 36 8.90 -4.83 -9.85
C SER A 36 9.43 -5.86 -8.85
N ASN A 37 10.19 -5.42 -7.84
CA ASN A 37 10.75 -6.27 -6.81
C ASN A 37 11.09 -5.47 -5.54
N ALA A 38 10.74 -6.01 -4.36
CA ALA A 38 10.99 -5.37 -3.07
C ALA A 38 12.42 -5.62 -2.53
N SER A 39 13.43 -5.55 -3.40
CA SER A 39 14.85 -5.60 -3.02
C SER A 39 15.39 -4.18 -2.86
N ARG A 40 16.26 -3.94 -1.87
CA ARG A 40 16.91 -2.62 -1.71
C ARG A 40 17.79 -2.21 -2.90
N ASP A 41 18.22 -3.17 -3.73
CA ASP A 41 18.95 -2.88 -4.96
C ASP A 41 18.04 -2.39 -6.10
N ASN A 42 16.72 -2.55 -5.95
CA ASN A 42 15.72 -2.02 -6.87
C ASN A 42 15.49 -0.53 -6.57
N LYS A 43 15.90 0.35 -7.49
CA LYS A 43 15.80 1.81 -7.31
C LYS A 43 14.38 2.31 -6.97
N PRO A 44 13.31 1.90 -7.68
CA PRO A 44 11.94 2.25 -7.28
C PRO A 44 11.62 1.88 -5.84
N PHE A 45 11.98 0.66 -5.41
CA PHE A 45 11.75 0.22 -4.04
C PHE A 45 12.58 1.00 -3.01
N ALA A 46 13.86 1.26 -3.29
CA ALA A 46 14.71 2.08 -2.42
C ALA A 46 14.15 3.50 -2.24
N ALA A 47 13.72 4.13 -3.34
CA ALA A 47 13.08 5.44 -3.29
C ALA A 47 11.77 5.41 -2.50
N PHE A 48 10.96 4.36 -2.66
CA PHE A 48 9.77 4.14 -1.83
C PHE A 48 10.12 4.03 -0.34
N CYS A 49 11.14 3.25 0.04
CA CYS A 49 11.55 3.10 1.43
C CYS A 49 12.01 4.43 2.06
N GLU A 50 12.61 5.33 1.28
CA GLU A 50 13.07 6.63 1.76
C GLU A 50 11.95 7.67 1.84
N LEU A 51 11.00 7.65 0.90
CA LEU A 51 10.03 8.72 0.71
C LEU A 51 8.62 8.38 1.22
N GLY A 52 8.29 7.10 1.32
CA GLY A 52 6.96 6.60 1.62
C GLY A 52 5.99 6.66 0.45
N VAL A 53 4.83 6.01 0.59
CA VAL A 53 3.85 5.87 -0.51
C VAL A 53 3.23 7.21 -0.90
N ALA A 54 3.00 8.10 0.07
CA ALA A 54 2.40 9.42 -0.16
C ALA A 54 3.21 10.25 -1.16
N LYS A 55 4.54 10.26 -1.02
CA LYS A 55 5.43 10.98 -1.93
C LYS A 55 5.52 10.35 -3.32
N VAL A 56 5.40 9.02 -3.41
CA VAL A 56 5.32 8.35 -4.70
C VAL A 56 4.05 8.76 -5.44
N ILE A 57 2.88 8.73 -4.76
CA ILE A 57 1.60 9.17 -5.31
C ILE A 57 1.67 10.63 -5.80
N ASP A 58 2.28 11.50 -5.00
CA ASP A 58 2.49 12.90 -5.34
C ASP A 58 3.38 13.10 -6.57
N SER A 59 4.50 12.36 -6.63
CA SER A 59 5.40 12.40 -7.80
C SER A 59 4.75 11.93 -9.10
N TRP A 60 3.67 11.15 -9.01
CA TRP A 60 2.90 10.67 -10.16
C TRP A 60 1.72 11.59 -10.50
N GLY A 61 1.53 12.68 -9.75
CA GLY A 61 0.44 13.64 -9.95
C GLY A 61 -0.94 13.07 -9.60
N LEU A 62 -1.00 12.13 -8.66
CA LEU A 62 -2.23 11.44 -8.25
C LEU A 62 -2.78 11.90 -6.89
N SER A 63 -2.14 12.85 -6.23
CA SER A 63 -2.53 13.37 -4.91
C SER A 63 -4.00 13.83 -4.85
N ASP A 64 -4.52 14.44 -5.92
CA ASP A 64 -5.91 14.91 -5.97
C ASP A 64 -6.94 13.80 -6.24
N ARG A 65 -6.47 12.58 -6.57
CA ARG A 65 -7.32 11.45 -6.99
C ARG A 65 -7.43 10.36 -5.94
N ILE A 66 -6.49 10.32 -5.00
CA ILE A 66 -6.43 9.31 -3.94
C ILE A 66 -6.66 10.02 -2.61
N SER A 67 -7.66 9.56 -1.86
CA SER A 67 -8.00 10.18 -0.57
C SER A 67 -6.90 9.96 0.47
N VAL A 68 -6.84 10.82 1.47
CA VAL A 68 -5.86 10.73 2.56
C VAL A 68 -5.99 9.39 3.29
N GLU A 69 -7.21 8.92 3.53
CA GLU A 69 -7.51 7.64 4.18
C GLU A 69 -6.96 6.47 3.36
N THR A 70 -7.07 6.54 2.03
CA THR A 70 -6.51 5.52 1.13
C THR A 70 -4.97 5.54 1.14
N VAL A 71 -4.36 6.73 1.24
CA VAL A 71 -2.90 6.85 1.38
C VAL A 71 -2.44 6.24 2.71
N VAL A 72 -3.14 6.52 3.81
CA VAL A 72 -2.85 5.90 5.12
C VAL A 72 -2.96 4.39 5.02
N LEU A 73 -4.06 3.86 4.45
CA LEU A 73 -4.24 2.43 4.25
C LEU A 73 -3.09 1.78 3.46
N LEU A 74 -2.66 2.41 2.37
CA LEU A 74 -1.52 1.94 1.58
C LEU A 74 -0.22 1.96 2.39
N ASP A 75 0.01 3.00 3.19
CA ASP A 75 1.20 3.14 4.02
C ASP A 75 1.28 2.01 5.06
N THR A 76 0.17 1.70 5.75
CA THR A 76 0.11 0.62 6.74
C THR A 76 0.32 -0.77 6.14
N LEU A 77 -0.28 -1.04 4.97
CA LEU A 77 -0.11 -2.33 4.27
C LEU A 77 1.30 -2.51 3.72
N LEU A 78 1.93 -1.41 3.27
CA LEU A 78 3.26 -1.40 2.67
C LEU A 78 4.37 -1.08 3.69
N SER A 79 4.12 -1.29 4.97
CA SER A 79 5.16 -1.26 6.01
C SER A 79 6.28 -2.25 5.69
N VAL A 80 7.51 -1.75 5.60
CA VAL A 80 8.71 -2.57 5.33
C VAL A 80 8.92 -3.57 6.45
N ASN A 81 8.67 -3.17 7.71
CA ASN A 81 8.65 -4.07 8.85
C ASN A 81 7.35 -4.90 8.83
N PRO A 82 7.40 -6.24 8.69
CA PRO A 82 6.20 -7.07 8.64
C PRO A 82 5.36 -7.02 9.92
N ALA A 83 5.97 -6.73 11.07
CA ALA A 83 5.25 -6.64 12.36
C ALA A 83 4.42 -5.35 12.50
N GLU A 84 4.63 -4.36 11.63
CA GLU A 84 3.87 -3.10 11.60
C GLU A 84 2.70 -3.15 10.61
N ARG A 85 2.53 -4.28 9.91
CA ARG A 85 1.40 -4.48 8.99
C ARG A 85 0.16 -4.86 9.80
N PRO A 86 -1.03 -4.41 9.39
CA PRO A 86 -2.26 -4.69 10.12
C PRO A 86 -2.62 -6.17 10.04
N THR A 87 -3.44 -6.61 10.99
CA THR A 87 -4.27 -7.80 10.85
C THR A 87 -5.41 -7.55 9.87
N SER A 88 -6.13 -8.60 9.49
CA SER A 88 -7.27 -8.57 8.59
C SER A 88 -8.46 -7.86 9.24
N THR A 89 -8.57 -7.95 10.56
CA THR A 89 -9.59 -7.22 11.32
C THR A 89 -9.29 -5.73 11.32
N GLU A 90 -8.04 -5.34 11.64
CA GLU A 90 -7.63 -3.92 11.58
C GLU A 90 -7.70 -3.37 10.14
N LEU A 91 -7.37 -4.17 9.13
CA LEU A 91 -7.55 -3.80 7.73
C LEU A 91 -9.01 -3.51 7.39
N LEU A 92 -9.95 -4.33 7.88
CA LEU A 92 -11.37 -4.10 7.66
C LEU A 92 -11.83 -2.77 8.27
N GLU A 93 -11.39 -2.47 9.49
CA GLU A 93 -11.68 -1.21 10.17
C GLU A 93 -11.12 0.00 9.39
N LEU A 94 -9.89 -0.10 8.87
CA LEU A 94 -9.31 0.94 8.01
C LEU A 94 -10.09 1.13 6.71
N LEU A 95 -10.60 0.04 6.12
CA LEU A 95 -11.41 0.08 4.91
C LEU A 95 -12.79 0.71 5.13
N GLU A 96 -13.41 0.50 6.28
CA GLU A 96 -14.68 1.15 6.63
C GLU A 96 -14.51 2.67 6.71
N VAL A 97 -13.44 3.13 7.37
CA VAL A 97 -13.10 4.56 7.44
C VAL A 97 -12.83 5.15 6.05
N ALA A 98 -12.09 4.43 5.19
CA ALA A 98 -11.83 4.87 3.82
C ALA A 98 -13.10 4.83 2.93
N GLY A 99 -13.99 3.86 3.15
CA GLY A 99 -15.21 3.62 2.37
C GLY A 99 -16.34 4.60 2.68
N ASP A 100 -16.41 5.14 3.90
CA ASP A 100 -17.39 6.16 4.28
C ASP A 100 -17.27 7.44 3.43
N GLY A 101 -16.08 7.74 2.89
CA GLY A 101 -15.87 8.80 1.91
C GLY A 101 -16.41 8.50 0.50
N ILE A 102 -16.63 7.23 0.16
CA ILE A 102 -17.13 6.78 -1.15
C ILE A 102 -18.67 6.76 -1.15
N ASN A 103 -19.29 6.27 -0.07
CA ASN A 103 -20.75 6.15 0.05
C ASN A 103 -21.49 7.47 0.34
N SER A 104 -20.76 8.54 0.66
CA SER A 104 -21.33 9.87 0.90
C SER A 104 -21.38 10.77 -0.34
N ARG A 105 -20.94 10.29 -1.52
CA ARG A 105 -21.19 10.98 -2.80
C ARG A 105 -22.60 10.66 -3.30
N PRO A 106 -23.46 11.67 -3.55
CA PRO A 106 -24.77 11.42 -4.13
C PRO A 106 -24.58 10.74 -5.49
N ALA A 107 -25.35 9.69 -5.74
CA ALA A 107 -25.44 9.09 -7.06
C ALA A 107 -25.71 10.21 -8.08
N ILE A 108 -24.82 10.36 -9.06
CA ILE A 108 -25.04 11.29 -10.16
C ILE A 108 -26.27 10.76 -10.90
N VAL A 109 -27.42 11.41 -10.71
CA VAL A 109 -28.65 11.23 -11.48
C VAL A 109 -28.51 11.92 -12.82
#